data_AF-A0A5K1J474-F1
#
_entry.id   AF-A0A5K1J474-F1
#
_cell.length_a   1.000
_cell.length_b   1.000
_cell.length_c   1.000
_cell.angle_alpha   90.00
_cell.angle_beta   90.00
_cell.angle_gamma   90.00
#
_symmetry.space_group_name_H-M   'P 1'
#
loop_
_entity.id
_entity.type
_entity.pdbx_description
1 polymer ?
#
loop_
_entity_poly.entity_id
_entity_poly.type
_entity_poly.pdbx_seq_one_letter_code
_entity_poly.pdbx_strand_id
1 'polypeptide(L)'
;MAFRVSPEEDEQIEAAVRLSGLTKQDYITRRLLCRDVVVQGNPKVYKALRDQLAAVLDELRRAEDGAGVDDELLDTIQMIAAIMGGMKED
;
A
#
# COMPACT_ATOMS: atom_id res chain seq x y z
N MET A 1 21.44 3.82 11.37
CA MET A 1 20.62 5.01 11.71
C MET A 1 19.31 4.49 12.30
N ALA A 2 18.75 5.12 13.33
CA ALA A 2 17.49 4.67 13.95
C ALA A 2 16.47 5.81 13.92
N PHE A 3 15.31 5.55 13.31
CA PHE A 3 14.16 6.46 13.33
C PHE A 3 13.25 6.06 14.50
N ARG A 4 12.64 7.04 15.14
CA ARG A 4 11.50 6.79 16.03
C ARG A 4 10.25 6.78 15.17
N VAL A 5 9.52 5.69 15.24
CA VAL A 5 8.24 5.46 14.57
C VAL A 5 7.29 4.88 15.61
N SER A 6 6.01 5.26 15.56
CA SER A 6 4.97 4.59 16.33
C SER A 6 4.79 3.14 15.84
N PRO A 7 4.14 2.27 16.63
CA PRO A 7 3.78 0.93 16.16
C PRO A 7 2.95 0.95 14.88
N GLU A 8 1.97 1.85 14.75
CA GLU A 8 1.15 1.94 13.53
C GLU A 8 1.99 2.39 12.32
N GLU A 9 2.87 3.38 12.50
CA GLU A 9 3.78 3.83 11.44
C GLU A 9 4.74 2.71 10.99
N ASP A 10 5.22 1.89 11.93
CA ASP A 10 6.09 0.77 11.61
C ASP A 10 5.35 -0.30 10.79
N GLU A 11 4.10 -0.61 11.15
CA GLU A 11 3.26 -1.54 10.39
C GLU A 11 3.00 -1.05 8.96
N GLN A 12 2.73 0.25 8.78
CA GLN A 12 2.55 0.85 7.46
C GLN A 12 3.83 0.78 6.62
N ILE A 13 4.99 1.07 7.23
CA ILE A 13 6.28 0.97 6.54
C ILE A 13 6.55 -0.48 6.14
N GLU A 14 6.33 -1.44 7.04
CA GLU A 14 6.52 -2.87 6.75
C GLU A 14 5.59 -3.37 5.63
N ALA A 15 4.35 -2.91 5.61
CA ALA A 15 3.41 -3.20 4.53
C ALA A 15 3.93 -2.67 3.18
N ALA A 16 4.36 -1.41 3.14
CA ALA A 16 4.87 -0.80 1.92
C ALA A 16 6.17 -1.45 1.43
N VAL A 17 7.09 -1.80 2.34
CA VAL A 17 8.33 -2.53 2.03
C VAL A 17 8.00 -3.87 1.39
N ARG A 18 7.10 -4.65 1.99
CA ARG A 18 6.66 -5.95 1.47
C ARG A 18 6.03 -5.85 0.08
N LEU A 19 5.22 -4.83 -0.15
CA LEU A 19 4.56 -4.58 -1.43
C LEU A 19 5.54 -4.12 -2.52
N SER A 20 6.55 -3.33 -2.14
CA SER A 20 7.58 -2.84 -3.07
C SER A 20 8.60 -3.91 -3.48
N GLY A 21 8.76 -4.97 -2.68
CA GLY A 21 9.81 -5.98 -2.87
C GLY A 21 11.23 -5.49 -2.55
N LEU A 22 11.37 -4.28 -2.01
CA LEU A 22 12.65 -3.69 -1.60
C LEU A 22 13.01 -4.10 -0.18
N THR A 23 14.27 -3.87 0.21
CA THR A 23 14.63 -3.85 1.63
C THR A 23 14.05 -2.60 2.31
N LYS A 24 13.82 -2.66 3.62
CA LYS A 24 13.36 -1.49 4.41
C LYS A 24 14.28 -0.27 4.21
N GLN A 25 15.59 -0.50 4.17
CA GLN A 25 16.58 0.56 3.94
C GLN A 25 16.49 1.16 2.54
N ASP A 26 16.34 0.32 1.50
CA ASP A 26 16.21 0.81 0.11
C ASP A 26 14.91 1.60 -0.09
N TYR A 27 13.81 1.12 0.49
CA TYR A 27 12.52 1.80 0.45
C TYR A 27 12.61 3.19 1.10
N ILE A 28 13.11 3.26 2.34
CA ILE A 28 13.29 4.51 3.08
C ILE A 28 14.22 5.47 2.31
N THR A 29 15.33 4.96 1.78
CA THR A 29 16.29 5.77 1.01
C THR A 29 15.65 6.36 -0.25
N ARG A 30 14.87 5.57 -1.01
CA ARG A 30 14.16 6.07 -2.20
C ARG A 30 13.12 7.12 -1.84
N ARG A 31 12.33 6.90 -0.79
CA ARG A 31 11.32 7.87 -0.31
C ARG A 31 11.95 9.18 0.17
N LEU A 32 13.04 9.11 0.95
CA LEU A 32 13.78 10.30 1.43
C LEU A 32 14.44 11.09 0.29
N LEU A 33 14.79 10.42 -0.81
CA LEU A 33 15.37 11.07 -2.00
C LEU A 33 14.31 11.50 -3.04
N CYS A 34 13.02 11.40 -2.70
CA CYS A 34 11.90 11.66 -3.63
C CYS A 34 12.01 10.88 -4.96
N ARG A 35 12.60 9.69 -4.93
CA ARG A 35 12.66 8.79 -6.10
C ARG A 35 11.39 7.96 -6.13
N ASP A 36 10.74 7.89 -7.29
CA ASP A 36 9.55 7.07 -7.48
C ASP A 36 9.83 5.61 -7.11
N VAL A 37 8.95 5.06 -6.27
CA VAL A 37 8.97 3.63 -5.93
C VAL A 37 8.24 2.90 -7.04
N VAL A 38 8.98 2.47 -8.06
CA VAL A 38 8.45 1.62 -9.13
C VAL A 38 8.21 0.22 -8.58
N VAL A 39 6.95 -0.20 -8.58
CA VAL A 39 6.57 -1.57 -8.21
C VAL A 39 6.81 -2.47 -9.41
N GLN A 40 7.77 -3.39 -9.30
CA GLN A 40 7.97 -4.41 -10.32
C GLN A 40 6.86 -5.44 -10.22
N GLY A 41 6.03 -5.53 -11.26
CA GLY A 41 4.97 -6.52 -11.35
C GLY A 41 5.54 -7.92 -11.23
N ASN A 42 5.09 -8.69 -10.23
CA ASN A 42 5.35 -10.12 -10.15
C ASN A 42 4.09 -10.83 -9.65
N PRO A 43 3.92 -12.16 -9.87
CA PRO A 43 2.70 -12.86 -9.51
C PRO A 43 2.28 -12.73 -8.04
N LYS A 44 3.23 -12.53 -7.12
CA LYS A 44 2.94 -12.31 -5.69
C LYS A 44 2.37 -10.92 -5.44
N VAL A 45 2.90 -9.88 -6.10
CA VAL A 45 2.40 -8.50 -6.02
C VAL A 45 0.97 -8.42 -6.56
N TYR A 46 0.70 -9.04 -7.71
CA TYR A 46 -0.65 -9.11 -8.27
C TYR A 46 -1.64 -9.83 -7.36
N LYS A 47 -1.21 -10.94 -6.73
CA LYS A 47 -2.03 -11.66 -5.75
C LYS A 47 -2.37 -10.78 -4.54
N ALA A 48 -1.37 -10.11 -3.97
CA ALA A 48 -1.56 -9.24 -2.81
C ALA A 48 -2.48 -8.05 -3.12
N LEU A 49 -2.31 -7.41 -4.28
CA LEU A 49 -3.19 -6.33 -4.74
C LEU A 49 -4.63 -6.80 -4.90
N ARG A 50 -4.84 -7.95 -5.53
CA ARG A 50 -6.18 -8.52 -5.70
C ARG A 50 -6.84 -8.86 -4.35
N ASP A 51 -6.09 -9.45 -3.43
CA ASP A 51 -6.61 -9.83 -2.12
C ASP A 51 -6.99 -8.56 -1.30
N GLN A 52 -6.21 -7.47 -1.40
CA GLN A 52 -6.54 -6.17 -0.80
C GLN A 52 -7.75 -5.49 -1.46
N LEU A 53 -7.86 -5.53 -2.79
CA LEU A 53 -9.04 -5.03 -3.51
C LEU A 53 -10.32 -5.80 -3.12
N ALA A 54 -10.22 -7.11 -2.87
CA ALA A 54 -11.34 -7.91 -2.39
C ALA A 54 -11.79 -7.47 -0.98
N ALA A 55 -10.85 -7.21 -0.07
CA ALA A 55 -11.16 -6.71 1.26
C ALA A 55 -11.85 -5.33 1.23
N VAL A 56 -11.35 -4.41 0.38
CA VAL A 56 -11.99 -3.10 0.14
C VAL A 56 -13.42 -3.27 -0.38
N LEU A 57 -13.64 -4.18 -1.34
CA LEU A 57 -14.97 -4.44 -1.89
C LEU A 57 -15.94 -4.98 -0.82
N ASP A 58 -15.47 -5.84 0.08
CA ASP A 58 -16.27 -6.38 1.16
C ASP A 58 -16.63 -5.34 2.23
N GLU A 59 -15.75 -4.35 2.47
CA GLU A 59 -16.05 -3.19 3.33
C GLU A 59 -17.06 -2.25 2.66
N LEU A 60 -16.90 -1.94 1.36
CA LEU A 60 -17.84 -1.08 0.62
C LEU A 60 -19.25 -1.69 0.56
N ARG A 61 -19.36 -3.01 0.36
CA ARG A 61 -20.64 -3.73 0.41
C ARG A 61 -21.31 -3.68 1.78
N ARG A 62 -20.53 -3.59 2.87
CA ARG A 62 -21.06 -3.41 4.22
C ARG A 62 -21.51 -1.97 4.48
N ALA A 63 -20.83 -1.00 3.87
CA ALA A 63 -21.16 0.42 3.98
C ALA A 63 -22.46 0.80 3.22
N GLU A 64 -22.82 0.04 2.17
CA GLU A 64 -24.03 0.27 1.37
C GLU A 64 -25.35 0.28 2.19
N ASP A 65 -25.35 -0.29 3.40
CA ASP A 65 -26.50 -0.30 4.34
C ASP A 65 -26.62 0.98 5.22
N GLY A 66 -25.94 2.08 4.86
CA GLY A 66 -26.16 3.41 5.45
C GLY A 66 -25.10 3.87 6.45
N ALA A 67 -24.01 3.11 6.61
CA ALA A 67 -22.80 3.58 7.26
C ALA A 67 -21.92 4.24 6.19
N GLY A 68 -21.59 5.52 6.37
CA GLY A 68 -20.68 6.22 5.46
C GLY A 68 -19.37 5.46 5.27
N VAL A 69 -18.74 5.64 4.11
CA VAL A 69 -17.38 5.16 3.86
C VAL A 69 -16.45 5.86 4.84
N ASP A 70 -15.73 5.10 5.66
CA ASP A 70 -14.78 5.64 6.63
C ASP A 70 -13.50 6.18 5.95
N ASP A 71 -12.87 7.17 6.56
CA ASP A 71 -11.67 7.85 6.04
C ASP A 71 -10.50 6.86 5.89
N GLU A 72 -10.40 5.85 6.76
CA GLU A 72 -9.38 4.79 6.68
C GLU A 72 -9.54 3.90 5.44
N LEU A 73 -10.78 3.64 5.02
CA LEU A 73 -11.07 2.89 3.79
C LEU A 73 -10.70 3.72 2.56
N LEU A 74 -10.96 5.03 2.60
CA LEU A 74 -10.54 5.98 1.58
C LEU A 74 -9.01 6.05 1.44
N ASP A 75 -8.27 6.11 2.54
CA ASP A 75 -6.81 6.09 2.54
C ASP A 75 -6.24 4.79 1.96
N THR A 76 -6.87 3.66 2.29
CA THR A 76 -6.51 2.35 1.74
C THR A 76 -6.71 2.30 0.22
N ILE A 77 -7.84 2.81 -0.27
CA ILE A 77 -8.13 2.90 -1.70
C ILE A 77 -7.10 3.80 -2.42
N GLN A 78 -6.76 4.95 -1.85
CA GLN A 78 -5.76 5.87 -2.42
C GLN A 78 -4.37 5.24 -2.46
N MET A 79 -3.97 4.50 -1.42
CA MET A 79 -2.71 3.77 -1.39
C MET A 79 -2.64 2.71 -2.50
N ILE A 80 -3.72 1.93 -2.71
CA ILE A 80 -3.79 0.94 -3.78
C ILE A 80 -3.70 1.62 -5.15
N ALA A 81 -4.41 2.73 -5.37
CA ALA A 81 -4.38 3.48 -6.62
C ALA A 81 -2.98 4.05 -6.93
N ALA A 82 -2.28 4.58 -5.91
CA ALA A 82 -0.91 5.06 -6.06
C ALA A 82 0.07 3.94 -6.43
N ILE A 83 -0.10 2.75 -5.82
CA ILE A 83 0.71 1.57 -6.15
C ILE A 83 0.44 1.12 -7.59
N MET A 84 -0.83 1.02 -7.99
CA MET A 84 -1.21 0.64 -9.36
C MET A 84 -0.70 1.64 -10.40
N GLY A 85 -0.77 2.94 -10.12
CA GLY A 85 -0.21 3.98 -11.00
C GLY A 85 1.31 3.92 -11.15
N GLY A 86 2.01 3.34 -10.15
CA GLY A 86 3.46 3.10 -10.18
C GLY A 86 3.87 1.77 -10.80
N MET A 87 2.93 0.91 -11.20
CA MET A 87 3.22 -0.35 -11.89
C MET A 87 3.58 -0.03 -13.35
N LYS A 88 4.82 -0.35 -13.75
CA LYS A 88 5.19 -0.31 -15.17
C LYS A 88 4.74 -1.61 -15.83
N GLU A 89 4.12 -1.48 -17.00
CA GLU A 89 3.99 -2.59 -17.95
C GLU A 89 5.41 -2.95 -18.42
N ASP A 90 5.74 -4.25 -18.40
CA ASP A 90 6.96 -4.78 -19.03
C ASP A 90 6.87 -4.65 -20.56
#